data_AF-A0AAE9A0I4-F1
#
_entry.id   AF-A0AAE9A0I4-F1
#
_cell.length_a   1.000
_cell.length_b   1.000
_cell.length_c   1.000
_cell.angle_alpha   90.00
_cell.angle_beta   90.00
_cell.angle_gamma   90.00
#
_symmetry.space_group_name_H-M   'P 1'
#
loop_
_entity.id
_entity.type
_entity.pdbx_description
1 polymer ?
#
loop_
_entity_poly.entity_id
_entity_poly.type
_entity_poly.pdbx_seq_one_letter_code
_entity_poly.pdbx_strand_id
1 'polypeptide(L)'
;MVSTIFILFVLLAQVDAACGPAPTAPPTSSTSLEFTTTLPPTTAAEHSTTTIAPSTTMTEIVLNTCSPKLINYVPGDNNDPQGNVDVTYGGFTSTRIPDTLDSISTLRISCSGDDGYIVNMEFNENGQAKENLDEVQRISINVTCDSREMNWIYTADTPTGGVFTHTITSVECLQVPR
;
A
#
# COMPACT_ATOMS: atom_id res chain seq x y z
N MET A 1 -61.31 -26.97 0.86
CA MET A 1 -60.33 -26.18 0.09
C MET A 1 -59.00 -26.32 0.83
N VAL A 2 -58.15 -27.32 0.58
CA VAL A 2 -57.55 -27.76 -0.70
C VAL A 2 -56.91 -26.58 -1.43
N SER A 3 -55.61 -26.37 -1.24
CA SER A 3 -54.59 -26.55 -2.27
C SER A 3 -53.26 -25.97 -1.78
N THR A 4 -52.34 -26.80 -1.32
CA THR A 4 -50.93 -26.42 -1.15
C THR A 4 -50.14 -27.17 -2.20
N ILE A 5 -49.55 -26.41 -3.11
CA ILE A 5 -48.97 -26.91 -4.36
C ILE A 5 -47.64 -27.64 -4.10
N PHE A 6 -47.53 -28.85 -4.64
CA PHE A 6 -46.26 -29.54 -4.86
C PHE A 6 -45.49 -28.83 -5.98
N ILE A 7 -44.22 -28.48 -5.74
CA ILE A 7 -43.24 -28.21 -6.80
C ILE A 7 -42.09 -29.21 -6.62
N LEU A 8 -41.68 -29.83 -7.72
CA LEU A 8 -40.84 -31.03 -7.77
C LEU A 8 -39.87 -30.91 -8.96
N PHE A 9 -38.59 -31.24 -8.74
CA PHE A 9 -37.47 -31.09 -9.70
C PHE A 9 -37.23 -29.62 -10.15
N VAL A 10 -36.08 -29.20 -10.70
CA VAL A 10 -34.85 -29.82 -11.24
C VAL A 10 -33.69 -28.91 -10.73
N LEU A 11 -32.39 -29.25 -10.61
CA LEU A 11 -31.48 -29.84 -11.58
C LEU A 11 -30.12 -30.12 -10.89
N LEU A 12 -29.58 -31.33 -11.06
CA LEU A 12 -28.17 -31.62 -10.77
C LEU A 12 -27.33 -31.22 -11.99
N ALA A 13 -26.27 -30.43 -11.77
CA ALA A 13 -25.21 -30.22 -12.74
C ALA A 13 -23.86 -30.38 -12.02
N GLN A 14 -23.17 -31.49 -12.30
CA GLN A 14 -21.82 -31.75 -11.82
C GLN A 14 -20.82 -30.96 -12.67
N VAL A 15 -19.80 -30.40 -12.05
CA VAL A 15 -18.59 -29.93 -12.74
C VAL A 15 -17.42 -30.77 -12.29
N ASP A 16 -17.02 -31.71 -13.14
CA ASP A 16 -15.69 -32.30 -13.10
C ASP A 16 -14.69 -31.29 -13.66
N ALA A 17 -13.72 -30.90 -12.83
CA ALA A 17 -12.58 -30.07 -13.23
C ALA A 17 -11.28 -30.74 -12.77
N ALA A 18 -10.92 -31.83 -13.43
CA ALA A 18 -9.73 -32.61 -13.10
C ALA A 18 -8.45 -32.04 -13.74
N CYS A 19 -7.50 -31.68 -12.87
CA CYS A 19 -6.05 -31.85 -13.02
C CYS A 19 -5.29 -31.14 -14.18
N GLY A 20 -4.50 -30.12 -13.83
CA GLY A 20 -3.24 -29.77 -14.52
C GLY A 20 -2.88 -28.28 -14.43
N PRO A 21 -1.60 -27.88 -14.54
CA PRO A 21 -0.36 -28.68 -14.59
C PRO A 21 0.53 -28.52 -13.32
N ALA A 22 1.56 -29.37 -13.19
CA ALA A 22 2.57 -29.28 -12.13
C ALA A 22 3.62 -28.17 -12.38
N PRO A 23 4.19 -27.55 -11.34
CA PRO A 23 5.18 -26.48 -11.49
C PRO A 23 6.56 -27.03 -11.84
N THR A 24 7.22 -26.45 -12.85
CA THR A 24 8.64 -26.71 -13.14
C THR A 24 9.46 -25.47 -12.83
N ALA A 25 10.40 -25.58 -11.88
CA ALA A 25 11.26 -24.49 -11.44
C ALA A 25 12.36 -24.17 -12.49
N PRO A 26 12.92 -22.93 -12.49
CA PRO A 26 13.76 -22.44 -13.59
C PRO A 26 15.22 -22.93 -13.53
N PRO A 27 15.91 -23.07 -14.68
CA PRO A 27 17.34 -23.35 -14.72
C PRO A 27 18.16 -22.11 -14.33
N THR A 28 19.01 -22.24 -13.31
CA THR A 28 19.95 -21.20 -12.88
C THR A 28 21.14 -21.13 -13.84
N SER A 29 21.32 -20.02 -14.56
CA SER A 29 22.51 -19.78 -15.39
C SER A 29 23.44 -18.78 -14.73
N SER A 30 24.60 -19.25 -14.26
CA SER A 30 25.68 -18.41 -13.75
C SER A 30 26.61 -18.01 -14.90
N THR A 31 26.52 -16.77 -15.37
CA THR A 31 27.43 -16.23 -16.39
C THR A 31 28.59 -15.48 -15.74
N SER A 32 29.81 -15.92 -16.05
CA SER A 32 31.06 -15.33 -15.56
C SER A 32 31.32 -13.95 -16.18
N LEU A 33 31.89 -13.02 -15.41
CA LEU A 33 32.36 -11.72 -15.90
C LEU A 33 33.83 -11.82 -16.34
N GLU A 34 34.08 -11.79 -17.64
CA GLU A 34 35.43 -11.64 -18.19
C GLU A 34 35.83 -10.16 -18.28
N PHE A 35 36.88 -9.77 -17.57
CA PHE A 35 37.46 -8.43 -17.70
C PHE A 35 38.44 -8.39 -18.87
N THR A 36 38.14 -7.60 -19.90
CA THR A 36 39.09 -7.28 -20.98
C THR A 36 39.62 -5.87 -20.81
N THR A 37 40.94 -5.73 -20.63
CA THR A 37 41.63 -4.43 -20.56
C THR A 37 42.29 -4.11 -21.89
N THR A 38 41.92 -2.97 -22.51
CA THR A 38 42.55 -2.49 -23.75
C THR A 38 42.85 -0.99 -23.67
N LEU A 39 44.13 -0.65 -23.86
CA LEU A 39 44.71 0.67 -24.11
C LEU A 39 45.44 0.64 -25.47
N PRO A 40 45.92 1.76 -26.05
CA PRO A 40 45.70 3.17 -25.71
C PRO A 40 44.68 3.77 -26.73
N PRO A 41 44.96 4.65 -27.74
CA PRO A 41 46.15 5.43 -28.13
C PRO A 41 46.16 6.86 -27.55
N THR A 42 47.03 7.74 -28.09
CA THR A 42 47.03 9.21 -27.92
C THR A 42 46.87 9.87 -29.28
N THR A 43 45.99 10.89 -29.40
CA THR A 43 45.84 11.69 -30.62
C THR A 43 45.95 13.19 -30.30
N ALA A 44 46.59 13.94 -31.19
CA ALA A 44 46.89 15.37 -31.02
C ALA A 44 45.66 16.28 -31.20
N ALA A 45 45.85 17.56 -30.83
CA ALA A 45 44.80 18.54 -30.62
C ALA A 45 44.08 19.06 -31.88
N GLU A 46 42.81 19.44 -31.69
CA GLU A 46 42.14 20.47 -32.50
C GLU A 46 41.37 21.43 -31.59
N HIS A 47 41.61 22.73 -31.74
CA HIS A 47 41.10 23.76 -30.83
C HIS A 47 39.71 24.24 -31.30
N SER A 48 38.68 23.44 -31.03
CA SER A 48 37.28 23.83 -31.28
C SER A 48 36.79 24.80 -30.20
N THR A 49 36.61 26.07 -30.56
CA THR A 49 35.96 27.07 -29.70
C THR A 49 34.46 26.78 -29.60
N THR A 50 34.06 25.90 -28.68
CA THR A 50 32.65 25.68 -28.36
C THR A 50 32.10 26.90 -27.61
N THR A 51 31.27 27.70 -28.28
CA THR A 51 30.42 28.70 -27.63
C THR A 51 29.50 27.98 -26.64
N ILE A 52 29.75 28.16 -25.35
CA ILE A 52 28.91 27.63 -24.28
C ILE A 52 27.57 28.37 -24.34
N ALA A 53 26.53 27.71 -24.85
CA ALA A 53 25.17 28.17 -24.66
C ALA A 53 24.88 28.23 -23.15
N PRO A 54 24.20 29.27 -22.63
CA PRO A 54 23.91 29.36 -21.21
C PRO A 54 23.07 28.15 -20.79
N SER A 55 23.67 27.27 -19.98
CA SER A 55 22.98 26.13 -19.41
C SER A 55 21.95 26.63 -18.43
N THR A 56 20.66 26.57 -18.80
CA THR A 56 19.56 26.95 -17.92
C THR A 56 19.53 25.99 -16.74
N THR A 57 20.04 26.43 -15.59
CA THR A 57 19.97 25.66 -14.35
C THR A 57 18.50 25.44 -14.00
N MET A 58 17.99 24.22 -14.22
CA MET A 58 16.67 23.85 -13.73
C MET A 58 16.77 23.66 -12.22
N THR A 59 16.29 24.65 -11.47
CA THR A 59 16.05 24.51 -10.04
C THR A 59 14.92 23.50 -9.84
N GLU A 60 15.27 22.28 -9.45
CA GLU A 60 14.29 21.30 -8.99
C GLU A 60 13.58 21.84 -7.74
N ILE A 61 12.25 21.95 -7.81
CA ILE A 61 11.44 22.41 -6.68
C ILE A 61 11.26 21.23 -5.73
N VAL A 62 12.17 21.10 -4.76
CA VAL A 62 12.02 20.14 -3.65
C VAL A 62 10.83 20.56 -2.80
N LEU A 63 9.84 19.67 -2.73
CA LEU A 63 8.60 19.88 -1.99
C LEU A 63 8.71 19.30 -0.58
N ASN A 64 8.24 20.05 0.43
CA ASN A 64 8.05 19.53 1.78
C ASN A 64 6.92 18.49 1.71
N THR A 65 7.23 17.22 1.94
CA THR A 65 6.27 16.11 1.91
C THR A 65 6.21 15.41 3.26
N CYS A 66 5.04 14.94 3.65
CA CYS A 66 4.91 14.12 4.85
C CYS A 66 5.59 12.77 4.63
N SER A 67 6.30 12.26 5.64
CA SER A 67 6.91 10.93 5.56
C SER A 67 5.93 9.87 6.07
N PRO A 68 5.62 8.81 5.29
CA PRO A 68 4.87 7.65 5.78
C PRO A 68 5.52 6.99 7.01
N LYS A 69 6.86 7.09 7.13
CA LYS A 69 7.63 6.52 8.25
C LYS A 69 7.45 7.24 9.59
N LEU A 70 6.61 8.28 9.65
CA LEU A 70 6.17 8.90 10.91
C LEU A 70 5.09 8.07 11.62
N ILE A 71 4.44 7.15 10.90
CA ILE A 71 3.52 6.17 11.48
C ILE A 71 4.32 4.93 11.85
N ASN A 72 4.15 4.45 13.08
CA ASN A 72 4.58 3.13 13.52
C ASN A 72 3.57 2.08 13.04
N TYR A 73 4.02 1.13 12.22
CA TYR A 73 3.21 0.01 11.76
C TYR A 73 3.55 -1.20 12.63
N VAL A 74 2.61 -1.65 13.46
CA VAL A 74 2.83 -2.81 14.33
C VAL A 74 2.91 -4.07 13.45
N PRO A 75 4.02 -4.82 13.49
CA PRO A 75 4.20 -6.00 12.64
C PRO A 75 3.31 -7.15 13.13
N GLY A 76 2.98 -8.06 12.21
CA GLY A 76 2.28 -9.30 12.54
C GLY A 76 3.06 -10.13 13.57
N ASP A 77 2.33 -10.89 14.38
CA ASP A 77 2.92 -11.68 15.46
C ASP A 77 3.61 -12.98 14.98
N ASN A 78 3.41 -13.35 13.71
CA ASN A 78 3.92 -14.56 13.06
C ASN A 78 3.46 -15.88 13.72
N ASN A 79 2.33 -15.86 14.45
CA ASN A 79 1.68 -17.05 14.98
C ASN A 79 0.84 -17.77 13.91
N ASP A 80 0.32 -18.94 14.23
CA ASP A 80 -0.64 -19.71 13.41
C ASP A 80 -1.76 -20.26 14.31
N PRO A 81 -2.98 -19.70 14.28
CA PRO A 81 -3.38 -18.49 13.57
C PRO A 81 -2.72 -17.23 14.19
N GLN A 82 -2.63 -16.14 13.42
CA GLN A 82 -2.14 -14.86 13.95
C GLN A 82 -3.13 -14.23 14.94
N GLY A 83 -2.63 -13.46 15.90
CA GLY A 83 -3.44 -12.58 16.76
C GLY A 83 -3.38 -11.12 16.29
N ASN A 84 -2.18 -10.64 15.94
CA ASN A 84 -1.97 -9.39 15.21
C ASN A 84 -1.40 -9.69 13.83
N VAL A 85 -1.94 -9.05 12.79
CA VAL A 85 -1.52 -9.23 11.38
C VAL A 85 -0.77 -8.02 10.84
N ASP A 86 0.06 -8.24 9.82
CA ASP A 86 0.88 -7.19 9.23
C ASP A 86 0.06 -6.00 8.70
N VAL A 87 0.42 -4.81 9.17
CA VAL A 87 -0.07 -3.55 8.61
C VAL A 87 0.85 -3.08 7.49
N THR A 88 0.28 -2.89 6.30
CA THR A 88 0.98 -2.42 5.10
C THR A 88 0.54 -1.02 4.71
N TYR A 89 1.39 -0.29 3.98
CA TYR A 89 1.02 1.01 3.41
C TYR A 89 1.43 1.12 1.93
N GLY A 90 0.72 1.96 1.18
CA GLY A 90 0.94 2.17 -0.24
C GLY A 90 0.17 3.37 -0.78
N GLY A 91 0.25 3.61 -2.09
CA GLY A 91 -0.48 4.70 -2.74
C GLY A 91 -0.12 6.09 -2.21
N PHE A 92 1.12 6.29 -1.75
CA PHE A 92 1.60 7.58 -1.28
C PHE A 92 1.66 8.59 -2.44
N THR A 93 0.97 9.72 -2.30
CA THR A 93 1.03 10.84 -3.25
C THR A 93 1.01 12.17 -2.52
N SER A 94 1.70 13.18 -3.04
CA SER A 94 1.74 14.53 -2.46
C SER A 94 1.37 15.59 -3.50
N THR A 95 0.46 16.50 -3.13
CA THR A 95 0.02 17.63 -3.96
C THR A 95 0.52 18.94 -3.36
N ARG A 96 1.24 19.73 -4.14
CA ARG A 96 1.76 21.04 -3.71
C ARG A 96 0.62 22.02 -3.37
N ILE A 97 0.74 22.71 -2.24
CA ILE A 97 -0.08 23.86 -1.89
C ILE A 97 0.39 25.06 -2.73
N PRO A 98 -0.51 25.79 -3.44
CA PRO A 98 -0.14 26.95 -4.26
C PRO A 98 0.76 27.95 -3.52
N ASP A 99 1.72 28.51 -4.25
CA ASP A 99 2.65 29.57 -3.81
C ASP A 99 3.57 29.24 -2.59
N THR A 100 3.52 28.02 -2.05
CA THR A 100 4.42 27.54 -0.97
C THR A 100 5.35 26.42 -1.44
N LEU A 101 6.23 25.91 -0.58
CA LEU A 101 6.92 24.62 -0.77
C LEU A 101 6.21 23.47 -0.04
N ASP A 102 5.02 23.71 0.51
CA ASP A 102 4.29 22.73 1.32
C ASP A 102 3.35 21.87 0.48
N SER A 103 2.92 20.74 1.03
CA SER A 103 2.05 19.80 0.35
C SER A 103 1.00 19.15 1.25
N ILE A 104 -0.11 18.77 0.62
CA ILE A 104 -1.04 17.80 1.19
C ILE A 104 -0.64 16.43 0.65
N SER A 105 -0.24 15.54 1.55
CA SER A 105 0.10 14.15 1.26
C SER A 105 -1.06 13.22 1.60
N THR A 106 -1.25 12.18 0.81
CA THR A 106 -2.24 11.12 1.04
C THR A 106 -1.55 9.77 1.05
N LEU A 107 -2.02 8.85 1.88
CA LEU A 107 -1.47 7.51 2.03
C LEU A 107 -2.60 6.52 2.26
N ARG A 108 -2.47 5.31 1.69
CA ARG A 108 -3.36 4.18 2.00
C ARG A 108 -2.67 3.25 2.98
N ILE A 109 -3.41 2.84 4.01
CA ILE A 109 -2.96 1.87 5.02
C ILE A 109 -3.92 0.68 4.96
N SER A 110 -3.41 -0.54 5.01
CA SER A 110 -4.22 -1.75 4.79
C SER A 110 -3.66 -2.96 5.52
N CYS A 111 -4.55 -3.82 5.99
CA CYS A 111 -4.20 -5.12 6.57
C CYS A 111 -5.19 -6.19 6.11
N SER A 112 -4.85 -7.47 6.30
CA SER A 112 -5.71 -8.59 5.91
C SER A 112 -5.47 -9.76 6.84
N GLY A 113 -6.56 -10.34 7.35
CA GLY A 113 -6.53 -11.50 8.22
C GLY A 113 -6.51 -12.83 7.45
N ASP A 114 -6.27 -13.89 8.20
CA ASP A 114 -6.30 -15.28 7.75
C ASP A 114 -7.72 -15.72 7.31
N ASP A 115 -7.83 -16.87 6.65
CA ASP A 115 -9.13 -17.39 6.23
C ASP A 115 -10.01 -17.79 7.43
N GLY A 116 -11.27 -17.34 7.40
CA GLY A 116 -12.19 -17.45 8.53
C GLY A 116 -12.10 -16.35 9.59
N TYR A 117 -11.25 -15.33 9.43
CA TYR A 117 -11.08 -14.23 10.39
C TYR A 117 -11.66 -12.90 9.88
N ILE A 118 -11.98 -12.00 10.81
CA ILE A 118 -12.13 -10.55 10.57
C ILE A 118 -10.93 -9.82 11.16
N VAL A 119 -10.66 -8.61 10.66
CA VAL A 119 -9.63 -7.72 11.23
C VAL A 119 -10.25 -6.46 11.81
N ASN A 120 -9.69 -6.01 12.92
CA ASN A 120 -9.94 -4.70 13.52
C ASN A 120 -8.67 -3.88 13.41
N MET A 121 -8.71 -2.78 12.67
CA MET A 121 -7.62 -1.82 12.57
C MET A 121 -7.74 -0.79 13.70
N GLU A 122 -6.71 -0.69 14.52
CA GLU A 122 -6.67 0.21 15.67
C GLU A 122 -5.55 1.25 15.52
N PHE A 123 -5.76 2.43 16.08
CA PHE A 123 -4.86 3.57 16.01
C PHE A 123 -4.45 4.03 17.41
N ASN A 124 -3.13 4.08 17.64
CA ASN A 124 -2.55 4.51 18.91
C ASN A 124 -3.09 3.64 20.07
N GLU A 125 -3.75 4.23 21.08
CA GLU A 125 -4.34 3.49 22.22
C GLU A 125 -5.88 3.50 22.25
N ASN A 126 -6.56 4.30 21.41
CA ASN A 126 -8.01 4.57 21.52
C ASN A 126 -8.72 4.89 20.19
N GLY A 127 -8.01 4.90 19.06
CA GLY A 127 -8.62 5.10 17.74
C GLY A 127 -8.95 3.76 17.10
N GLN A 128 -10.01 3.71 16.30
CA GLN A 128 -10.36 2.55 15.50
C GLN A 128 -10.81 3.00 14.11
N ALA A 129 -10.54 2.18 13.09
CA ALA A 129 -11.09 2.38 11.77
C ALA A 129 -12.61 2.18 11.79
N LYS A 130 -13.34 2.91 10.94
CA LYS A 130 -14.80 2.80 10.84
C LYS A 130 -15.17 1.43 10.25
N GLU A 131 -14.33 0.97 9.32
CA GLU A 131 -14.41 -0.28 8.59
C GLU A 131 -14.37 -1.52 9.50
N ASN A 132 -13.94 -1.38 10.77
CA ASN A 132 -14.09 -2.43 11.78
C ASN A 132 -15.57 -2.85 11.96
N LEU A 133 -16.50 -1.91 11.78
CA LEU A 133 -17.95 -2.16 11.88
C LEU A 133 -18.51 -3.00 10.72
N ASP A 134 -17.75 -3.21 9.65
CA ASP A 134 -18.18 -3.98 8.48
C ASP A 134 -17.84 -5.49 8.60
N GLU A 135 -17.18 -5.91 9.69
CA GLU A 135 -16.82 -7.32 9.99
C GLU A 135 -16.10 -8.02 8.80
N VAL A 136 -15.16 -7.29 8.19
CA VAL A 136 -14.40 -7.71 7.01
C VAL A 136 -13.04 -8.32 7.36
N GLN A 137 -12.59 -9.24 6.52
CA GLN A 137 -11.24 -9.83 6.58
C GLN A 137 -10.13 -8.85 6.14
N ARG A 138 -10.48 -7.78 5.42
CA ARG A 138 -9.53 -6.81 4.86
C ARG A 138 -10.04 -5.40 5.06
N ILE A 139 -9.26 -4.59 5.77
CA ILE A 139 -9.49 -3.16 5.94
C ILE A 139 -8.45 -2.37 5.13
N SER A 140 -8.88 -1.26 4.54
CA SER A 140 -8.03 -0.38 3.75
C SER A 140 -8.50 1.08 3.86
N ILE A 141 -7.88 1.85 4.76
CA ILE A 141 -8.18 3.26 4.98
C ILE A 141 -7.32 4.17 4.09
N ASN A 142 -7.75 5.41 3.89
CA ASN A 142 -6.89 6.49 3.40
C ASN A 142 -6.70 7.53 4.51
N VAL A 143 -5.48 8.02 4.64
CA VAL A 143 -5.09 9.06 5.60
C VAL A 143 -4.48 10.23 4.85
N THR A 144 -4.61 11.43 5.41
CA THR A 144 -4.11 12.68 4.82
C THR A 144 -3.13 13.37 5.78
N CYS A 145 -2.17 14.13 5.27
CA CYS A 145 -1.23 14.88 6.09
C CYS A 145 -0.88 16.20 5.41
N ASP A 146 -0.92 17.29 6.19
CA ASP A 146 -0.43 18.59 5.78
C ASP A 146 1.04 18.73 6.21
N SER A 147 1.95 19.01 5.28
CA SER A 147 3.39 19.10 5.57
C SER A 147 3.75 20.26 6.51
N ARG A 148 2.82 21.19 6.76
CA ARG A 148 2.99 22.29 7.73
C ARG A 148 2.76 21.83 9.17
N GLU A 149 1.97 20.78 9.36
CA GLU A 149 1.65 20.20 10.66
C GLU A 149 2.36 18.86 10.92
N MET A 150 2.72 18.13 9.85
CA MET A 150 3.42 16.83 9.88
C MET A 150 2.66 15.73 10.65
N ASN A 151 1.34 15.86 10.75
CA ASN A 151 0.44 14.89 11.38
C ASN A 151 -0.34 14.11 10.31
N TRP A 152 -0.34 12.78 10.41
CA TRP A 152 -1.23 11.93 9.61
C TRP A 152 -2.61 11.85 10.27
N ILE A 153 -3.65 12.13 9.49
CA ILE A 153 -5.03 12.25 9.94
C ILE A 153 -5.90 11.26 9.17
N TYR A 154 -6.61 10.41 9.91
CA TYR A 154 -7.75 9.63 9.40
C TYR A 154 -9.05 10.39 9.64
N THR A 155 -9.95 10.35 8.64
CA THR A 155 -11.26 11.00 8.69
C THR A 155 -12.34 10.06 8.15
N ALA A 156 -13.45 9.91 8.88
CA ALA A 156 -14.58 9.08 8.44
C ALA A 156 -15.93 9.61 8.95
N ASP A 157 -17.01 9.40 8.19
CA ASP A 157 -18.35 9.82 8.59
C ASP A 157 -18.90 8.95 9.73
N THR A 158 -19.42 9.56 10.80
CA THR A 158 -20.08 8.83 11.89
C THR A 158 -21.49 8.39 11.49
N PRO A 159 -22.04 7.31 12.10
CA PRO A 159 -23.44 6.92 11.89
C PRO A 159 -24.48 8.01 12.26
N THR A 160 -24.07 8.99 13.06
CA THR A 160 -24.87 10.14 13.48
C THR A 160 -24.79 11.36 12.54
N GLY A 161 -24.05 11.26 11.43
CA GLY A 161 -23.92 12.34 10.43
C GLY A 161 -22.87 13.41 10.76
N GLY A 162 -21.93 13.11 11.65
CA GLY A 162 -20.73 13.93 11.89
C GLY A 162 -19.50 13.38 11.19
N VAL A 163 -18.34 14.01 11.40
CA VAL A 163 -17.04 13.48 10.97
C VAL A 163 -16.23 13.12 12.20
N PHE A 164 -15.74 11.88 12.25
CA PHE A 164 -14.70 11.43 13.15
C PHE A 164 -13.34 11.74 12.54
N THR A 165 -12.45 12.33 13.33
CA THR A 165 -11.10 12.72 12.91
C THR A 165 -10.12 12.24 13.97
N HIS A 166 -9.07 11.52 13.56
CA HIS A 166 -8.04 11.04 14.48
C HIS A 166 -6.63 11.19 13.89
N THR A 167 -5.71 11.76 14.66
CA THR A 167 -4.28 11.74 14.35
C THR A 167 -3.71 10.33 14.55
N ILE A 168 -2.96 9.83 13.59
CA ILE A 168 -2.35 8.50 13.61
C ILE A 168 -0.84 8.65 13.76
N THR A 169 -0.30 8.04 14.83
CA THR A 169 1.14 7.85 15.05
C THR A 169 1.52 6.37 15.18
N SER A 170 0.56 5.49 15.49
CA SER A 170 0.71 4.03 15.41
C SER A 170 -0.54 3.39 14.82
N VAL A 171 -0.38 2.28 14.07
CA VAL A 171 -1.47 1.44 13.56
C VAL A 171 -1.15 -0.03 13.85
N GLU A 172 -2.14 -0.75 14.38
CA GLU A 172 -2.11 -2.21 14.54
C GLU A 172 -3.37 -2.84 13.92
N CYS A 173 -3.34 -4.15 13.66
CA CYS A 173 -4.48 -4.89 13.12
C CYS A 173 -4.64 -6.22 13.83
N LEU A 174 -5.58 -6.26 14.78
CA LEU A 174 -5.93 -7.46 15.51
C LEU A 174 -6.90 -8.30 14.67
N GLN A 175 -6.70 -9.62 14.60
CA GLN A 175 -7.66 -10.51 13.97
C GLN A 175 -8.42 -11.37 14.98
N VAL A 176 -9.68 -11.66 14.69
CA VAL A 176 -10.54 -12.52 15.51
C VAL A 176 -11.35 -13.50 14.63
N PRO A 177 -11.63 -14.73 15.10
CA PRO A 177 -12.46 -15.68 14.35
C PRO A 177 -13.87 -15.13 14.07
N ARG A 178 -14.44 -15.53 12.94
CA ARG A 178 -15.87 -15.34 12.59
C ARG A 178 -16.81 -16.32 13.29
#